data_AF-A0A920T266-F1
#
_entry.id   AF-A0A920T266-F1
#
_cell.length_a   1.000
_cell.length_b   1.000
_cell.length_c   1.000
_cell.angle_alpha   90.00
_cell.angle_beta   90.00
_cell.angle_gamma   90.00
#
_symmetry.space_group_name_H-M   'P 1'
#
loop_
_entity.id
_entity.type
_entity.pdbx_description
1 polymer ?
#
loop_
_entity_poly.entity_id
_entity_poly.type
_entity_poly.pdbx_seq_one_letter_code
_entity_poly.pdbx_strand_id
1 'polypeptide(L)' 'MKEEDIPFGRSSDEIIMDICGELRYHRSNYPCGHGKYQATLPISIPAELNANDHKPYLKVLESS' A
#
# COMPACT_ATOMS: atom_id res chain seq x y z
N MET A 1 -16.01 -3.29 -22.80
CA MET A 1 -14.98 -4.30 -22.52
C MET A 1 -15.39 -4.98 -21.23
N LYS A 2 -15.58 -6.31 -21.22
CA LYS A 2 -15.81 -7.04 -19.97
C LYS A 2 -14.44 -7.31 -19.38
N GLU A 3 -14.28 -7.08 -18.08
CA GLU A 3 -13.06 -7.54 -17.40
C GLU A 3 -13.10 -9.07 -17.39
N GLU A 4 -12.06 -9.67 -17.95
CA GLU A 4 -11.89 -11.11 -17.89
C GLU A 4 -11.19 -11.44 -16.57
N ASP A 5 -11.81 -12.30 -15.77
CA ASP A 5 -11.30 -12.72 -14.46
C ASP A 5 -10.27 -13.84 -14.63
N ILE A 6 -9.22 -13.55 -15.41
CA ILE A 6 -8.11 -14.47 -15.65
C ILE A 6 -7.02 -14.14 -14.61
N PRO A 7 -6.64 -15.09 -13.75
CA PRO A 7 -5.64 -14.85 -12.73
C PRO A 7 -4.26 -14.60 -13.35
N PHE A 8 -3.60 -13.53 -12.90
CA PHE A 8 -2.26 -13.16 -13.36
C PHE A 8 -1.16 -14.16 -12.94
N GLY A 9 -1.45 -15.08 -12.01
CA GLY A 9 -0.52 -16.10 -11.55
C GLY A 9 0.57 -15.61 -10.59
N ARG A 10 0.57 -14.31 -10.25
CA ARG A 10 1.38 -13.68 -9.20
C ARG A 10 0.55 -12.62 -8.49
N SER A 11 0.80 -12.43 -7.20
CA SER A 11 0.25 -11.33 -6.41
C SER A 11 1.02 -10.03 -6.67
N SER A 12 0.39 -8.89 -6.40
CA SER A 12 1.06 -7.59 -6.46
C SER A 12 2.27 -7.53 -5.53
N ASP A 13 2.21 -8.18 -4.38
CA ASP A 13 3.31 -8.22 -3.41
C ASP A 13 4.50 -8.99 -3.98
N GLU A 14 4.28 -10.16 -4.59
CA GLU A 14 5.33 -10.92 -5.25
C GLU A 14 5.98 -10.14 -6.40
N ILE A 15 5.18 -9.42 -7.20
CA ILE A 15 5.68 -8.59 -8.31
C ILE A 15 6.52 -7.43 -7.78
N ILE A 16 6.06 -6.73 -6.75
CA ILE A 16 6.78 -5.60 -6.15
C ILE A 16 8.09 -6.10 -5.52
N MET A 17 8.07 -7.22 -4.81
CA MET A 17 9.27 -7.79 -4.19
C MET A 17 10.30 -8.25 -5.23
N ASP A 18 9.87 -8.81 -6.37
CA ASP A 18 10.76 -9.18 -7.49
C ASP A 18 11.48 -7.95 -8.09
N ILE A 19 10.76 -6.82 -8.21
CA ILE A 19 11.32 -5.56 -8.77
C ILE A 19 12.19 -4.82 -7.75
N CYS A 20 11.76 -4.74 -6.49
CA CYS A 20 12.41 -3.94 -5.45
C CYS A 20 13.57 -4.68 -4.75
N GLY A 21 13.74 -5.98 -4.99
CA GLY A 21 14.80 -6.80 -4.42
C GLY A 21 14.80 -6.76 -2.88
N GLU A 22 15.92 -6.37 -2.29
CA GLU A 22 16.10 -6.33 -0.82
C GLU A 22 15.44 -5.12 -0.12
N LEU A 23 14.75 -4.24 -0.86
CA LEU A 23 14.12 -3.05 -0.28
C LEU A 23 12.83 -3.43 0.47
N ARG A 24 12.92 -3.53 1.80
CA ARG A 24 11.81 -3.97 2.68
C ARG A 24 10.83 -2.89 3.14
N TYR A 25 10.89 -1.65 2.60
CA TYR A 25 10.08 -0.53 3.11
C TYR A 25 8.65 -0.43 2.53
N HIS A 26 8.10 -1.50 1.96
CA HIS A 26 6.84 -1.45 1.21
C HIS A 26 5.66 -1.95 2.06
N ARG A 27 4.55 -1.21 2.05
CA ARG A 27 3.28 -1.62 2.67
C ARG A 27 2.20 -1.72 1.61
N SER A 28 1.79 -2.95 1.32
CA SER A 28 0.64 -3.24 0.46
C SER A 28 -0.67 -3.13 1.23
N ASN A 29 -1.79 -3.21 0.50
CA ASN A 29 -3.14 -3.31 1.07
C ASN A 29 -3.57 -2.16 2.00
N TYR A 30 -3.01 -0.96 1.82
CA TYR A 30 -3.54 0.23 2.50
C TYR A 30 -4.93 0.57 1.92
N PRO A 31 -5.94 0.89 2.75
CA PRO A 31 -7.32 1.08 2.30
C PRO A 31 -7.53 2.44 1.61
N CYS A 32 -6.76 2.78 0.58
CA CYS A 32 -6.88 4.04 -0.17
C CYS A 32 -7.00 3.77 -1.67
N GLY A 33 -7.92 2.87 -2.03
CA GLY A 33 -8.23 2.51 -3.41
C GLY A 33 -9.68 2.07 -3.54
N HIS A 34 -10.01 1.28 -4.55
CA HIS A 34 -11.39 0.84 -4.82
C HIS A 34 -11.86 -0.36 -3.97
N GLY A 35 -11.19 -0.63 -2.84
CA GLY A 35 -11.57 -1.71 -1.92
C GLY A 35 -12.84 -1.38 -1.11
N LYS A 36 -13.33 -2.38 -0.37
CA LYS A 36 -14.52 -2.26 0.50
C LYS A 36 -14.39 -1.12 1.53
N TYR A 37 -13.18 -0.94 2.07
CA TYR A 37 -12.87 0.12 3.03
C TYR A 37 -12.01 1.18 2.34
N GLN A 38 -12.39 2.44 2.51
CA GLN A 38 -11.75 3.58 1.88
C GLN A 38 -11.41 4.65 2.92
N ALA A 39 -10.14 4.96 3.02
CA ALA A 39 -9.55 6.06 3.75
C ALA A 39 -9.18 7.16 2.75
N THR A 40 -9.37 8.41 3.15
CA THR A 40 -8.87 9.57 2.41
C THR A 40 -7.42 9.82 2.83
N LEU A 41 -6.49 9.78 1.89
CA LEU A 41 -5.10 10.14 2.14
C LEU A 41 -4.83 11.55 1.60
N PRO A 42 -4.42 12.52 2.46
CA PRO A 42 -4.05 13.84 1.97
C PRO A 42 -2.78 13.75 1.12
N ILE A 43 -2.78 14.46 0.00
CA ILE A 43 -1.66 14.49 -0.94
C ILE A 43 -0.76 15.68 -0.60
N SER A 44 0.56 15.47 -0.71
CA SER A 44 1.60 16.49 -0.46
C SER A 44 1.73 16.96 0.99
N ILE A 45 1.21 16.19 1.95
CA ILE A 45 1.38 16.46 3.39
C ILE A 45 2.45 15.53 3.98
N PRO A 46 3.36 16.03 4.82
CA PRO A 46 4.33 15.17 5.51
C PRO A 46 3.64 14.07 6.31
N ALA A 47 4.15 12.84 6.19
CA ALA A 47 3.63 11.69 6.89
C ALA A 47 4.78 10.79 7.36
N GLU A 48 4.55 10.07 8.45
CA GLU A 48 5.44 9.03 8.97
C GLU A 48 4.83 7.66 8.69
N LEU A 49 5.61 6.79 8.05
CA LEU A 49 5.26 5.40 7.78
C LEU A 49 6.16 4.48 8.61
N ASN A 50 5.55 3.69 9.48
CA ASN A 50 6.20 2.57 10.14
C ASN A 50 5.73 1.26 9.51
N ALA A 51 6.64 0.59 8.81
CA ALA A 51 6.36 -0.65 8.09
C ALA A 51 6.76 -1.92 8.86
N ASN A 52 7.24 -1.80 10.11
CA ASN A 52 7.70 -2.95 10.89
C ASN A 52 6.54 -3.88 11.29
N ASP A 53 6.86 -5.18 11.41
CA ASP A 53 5.85 -6.25 11.52
C ASP A 53 4.99 -6.21 12.79
N HIS A 54 5.44 -5.54 13.85
CA HIS A 54 4.79 -5.66 15.16
C HIS A 54 3.59 -4.73 15.31
N LYS A 55 3.65 -3.51 14.75
CA LYS A 55 2.56 -2.49 14.78
C LYS A 55 2.77 -1.45 13.68
N PRO A 56 2.37 -1.75 12.44
CA PRO A 56 2.51 -0.82 11.34
C PRO A 56 1.53 0.36 11.47
N TYR A 57 1.97 1.54 11.06
CA TYR A 57 1.11 2.73 11.02
C TYR A 57 1.52 3.70 9.92
N LEU A 58 0.55 4.49 9.49
CA LEU A 58 0.74 5.71 8.71
C LEU A 58 0.17 6.87 9.52
N LYS A 59 0.99 7.87 9.82
CA LYS A 59 0.61 9.04 10.61
C LYS A 59 0.85 10.30 9.79
N VAL A 60 -0.20 11.10 9.59
CA VAL A 60 -0.07 12.45 9.01
C VAL A 60 0.55 13.37 10.05
N LEU A 61 1.59 14.12 9.68
CA LEU A 61 2.39 14.95 10.59
C LEU A 61 1.96 16.43 10.62
N GLU A 62 0.80 16.76 10.05
CA GLU A 62 0.25 18.11 10.15
C GLU A 62 -0.01 18.51 11.61
N SER A 63 0.31 19.77 11.94
CA SER A 63 -0.13 20.36 13.20
C SER A 63 -1.65 20.53 13.16
N SER A 64 -2.30 19.92 14.15
CA SER A 64 -3.72 20.11 14.44
C SER A 64 -4.04 21.54 14.87
#